data_AF-A0ABD3KGN5-F1
#
_entry.id   AF-A0ABD3KGN5-F1
#
_cell.length_a   1.000
_cell.length_b   1.000
_cell.length_c   1.000
_cell.angle_alpha   90.00
_cell.angle_beta   90.00
_cell.angle_gamma   90.00
#
_symmetry.space_group_name_H-M   'P 1'
#
loop_
_entity.id
_entity.type
_entity.pdbx_description
1 polymer ?
#
loop_
_entity_poly.entity_id
_entity_poly.type
_entity_poly.pdbx_seq_one_letter_code
_entity_poly.pdbx_strand_id
1 'polypeptide(L)'
;MANFNYEWLVLTALIVHALSATSYVESAVDPSEIETCVRHLDERCGKEILLRVFFNDANPSVDCCMEITEMGKACHEKIVSLTLSSSPLYQKNSKAILGRSQSTWNHCLSTVRSSSPHNTSCPPVSNLTCAKQIVSRIFRSQGELSNDCCGVLVDIGKDCHDKLVGAHIASAKLRSNKTAILSGSTSVWNWCTYIAQSLPSVKACGKRIDNDCGREIGIGIFHGKGQVTKQCCAKLVTMGLKCHDILVKTNLARPQFVKSSNVTLNRSTKIWKKCISYI
;
A
#
# COMPACT_ATOMS: atom_id res chain seq x y z
N MET A 1 -22.49 2.25 -44.41
CA MET A 1 -22.91 3.12 -43.28
C MET A 1 -24.38 2.87 -43.05
N ALA A 2 -24.76 2.29 -41.91
CA ALA A 2 -26.15 2.13 -41.51
C ALA A 2 -26.29 2.57 -40.05
N ASN A 3 -27.09 3.61 -39.86
CA ASN A 3 -27.42 4.26 -38.60
C ASN A 3 -28.05 3.27 -37.62
N PHE A 4 -27.51 3.18 -36.40
CA PHE A 4 -28.21 2.57 -35.28
C PHE A 4 -29.31 3.55 -34.82
N ASN A 5 -30.56 3.12 -34.97
CA ASN A 5 -31.76 3.92 -34.73
C ASN A 5 -32.09 3.96 -33.22
N TYR A 6 -32.05 5.15 -32.63
CA TYR A 6 -32.35 5.47 -31.22
C TYR A 6 -33.75 5.00 -30.76
N GLU A 7 -34.68 4.83 -31.70
CA GLU A 7 -36.05 4.33 -31.48
C GLU A 7 -36.11 2.91 -30.86
N TRP A 8 -35.14 2.03 -31.13
CA TRP A 8 -35.10 0.66 -30.58
C TRP A 8 -34.62 0.58 -29.12
N LEU A 9 -33.88 1.59 -28.65
CA LEU A 9 -33.42 1.68 -27.25
C LEU A 9 -34.55 2.15 -26.31
N VAL A 10 -35.49 2.93 -26.81
CA VAL A 10 -36.64 3.41 -26.01
C VAL A 10 -37.70 2.30 -25.86
N LEU A 11 -37.93 1.50 -26.91
CA LEU A 11 -38.84 0.35 -26.86
C LEU A 11 -38.36 -0.75 -25.91
N THR A 12 -37.05 -0.99 -25.83
CA THR A 12 -36.49 -1.97 -24.87
C THR A 12 -36.57 -1.47 -23.43
N ALA A 13 -36.40 -0.17 -23.18
CA ALA A 13 -36.53 0.43 -21.83
C ALA A 13 -37.97 0.41 -21.28
N LEU A 14 -38.99 0.52 -22.14
CA LEU A 14 -40.41 0.48 -21.73
C LEU A 14 -40.91 -0.95 -21.47
N ILE A 15 -40.40 -1.95 -22.20
CA ILE A 15 -40.74 -3.37 -21.96
C ILE A 15 -40.15 -3.86 -20.62
N VAL A 16 -38.98 -3.36 -20.22
CA VAL A 16 -38.37 -3.64 -18.92
C VAL A 16 -39.19 -3.06 -17.75
N HIS A 17 -39.92 -1.95 -17.95
CA HIS A 17 -40.82 -1.38 -16.95
C HIS A 17 -42.22 -2.04 -16.92
N ALA A 18 -42.65 -2.74 -17.98
CA ALA A 18 -43.94 -3.42 -18.02
C ALA A 18 -43.90 -4.87 -17.49
N LEU A 19 -42.71 -5.50 -17.45
CA LEU A 19 -42.53 -6.86 -16.92
C LEU A 19 -42.21 -6.91 -15.41
N SER A 20 -42.16 -5.77 -14.72
CA SER A 20 -42.06 -5.70 -13.25
C SER A 20 -43.37 -6.04 -12.51
N ALA A 21 -44.33 -6.67 -13.18
CA ALA A 21 -45.55 -7.18 -12.58
C ALA A 21 -45.78 -8.65 -12.98
N THR A 22 -44.98 -9.57 -12.43
CA THR A 22 -45.43 -10.89 -11.95
C THR A 22 -44.26 -11.67 -11.35
N SER A 23 -44.48 -12.15 -10.12
CA SER A 23 -43.64 -13.05 -9.31
C SER A 23 -42.22 -12.60 -8.98
N TYR A 24 -42.17 -11.81 -7.90
CA TYR A 24 -41.23 -11.94 -6.79
C TYR A 24 -40.41 -13.26 -6.77
N VAL A 25 -39.13 -13.16 -7.14
CA VAL A 25 -38.05 -13.75 -6.34
C VAL A 25 -37.12 -12.60 -6.03
N GLU A 26 -37.43 -11.88 -4.95
CA GLU A 26 -36.44 -11.05 -4.27
C GLU A 26 -35.40 -12.04 -3.73
N SER A 27 -34.38 -12.32 -4.54
CA SER A 27 -33.28 -13.17 -4.14
C SER A 27 -32.55 -12.42 -3.02
N ALA A 28 -32.66 -12.94 -1.81
CA ALA A 28 -32.04 -12.43 -0.59
C ALA A 28 -30.52 -12.48 -0.70
N VAL A 29 -29.96 -11.55 -1.45
CA VAL A 29 -28.54 -11.32 -1.57
C VAL A 29 -28.32 -9.94 -0.98
N ASP A 30 -27.79 -9.91 0.24
CA ASP A 30 -27.40 -8.67 0.92
C ASP A 30 -26.43 -7.88 0.01
N PRO A 31 -26.84 -6.71 -0.52
CA PRO A 31 -26.02 -5.90 -1.42
C PRO A 31 -24.67 -5.52 -0.82
N SER A 32 -24.59 -5.44 0.52
CA SER A 32 -23.39 -5.00 1.25
C SER A 32 -22.22 -6.00 1.18
N GLU A 33 -22.52 -7.29 1.04
CA GLU A 33 -21.49 -8.34 1.04
C GLU A 33 -20.78 -8.49 -0.31
N ILE A 34 -21.47 -8.21 -1.42
CA ILE A 34 -20.87 -8.21 -2.77
C ILE A 34 -20.09 -6.93 -3.01
N GLU A 35 -20.64 -5.80 -2.57
CA GLU A 35 -19.98 -4.49 -2.68
C GLU A 35 -18.59 -4.55 -2.05
N THR A 36 -18.45 -5.25 -0.92
CA THR A 36 -17.16 -5.49 -0.28
C THR A 36 -16.18 -6.27 -1.15
N CYS A 37 -16.63 -7.30 -1.87
CA CYS A 37 -15.79 -8.07 -2.79
C CYS A 37 -15.42 -7.26 -4.04
N VAL A 38 -16.40 -6.62 -4.69
CA VAL A 38 -16.22 -5.93 -5.98
C VAL A 38 -15.41 -4.64 -5.82
N ARG A 39 -15.35 -4.03 -4.63
CA ARG A 39 -14.50 -2.86 -4.35
C ARG A 39 -13.00 -3.06 -4.65
N HIS A 40 -12.55 -4.32 -4.75
CA HIS A 40 -11.17 -4.67 -5.03
C HIS A 40 -10.89 -4.97 -6.51
N LEU A 41 -11.90 -4.89 -7.38
CA LEU A 41 -11.81 -5.29 -8.78
C LEU A 41 -12.20 -4.12 -9.70
N ASP A 42 -11.26 -3.70 -10.56
CA ASP A 42 -11.53 -2.68 -11.58
C ASP A 42 -12.54 -3.18 -12.62
N GLU A 43 -13.32 -2.27 -13.21
CA GLU A 43 -14.36 -2.61 -14.19
C GLU A 43 -13.80 -3.41 -15.38
N ARG A 44 -12.61 -3.03 -15.88
CA ARG A 44 -11.93 -3.77 -16.95
C ARG A 44 -11.62 -5.19 -16.52
N CYS A 45 -11.13 -5.37 -15.29
CA CYS A 45 -10.76 -6.67 -14.77
C CYS A 45 -11.98 -7.55 -14.48
N GLY A 46 -13.06 -6.96 -13.95
CA GLY A 46 -14.36 -7.63 -13.84
C GLY A 46 -14.83 -8.18 -15.19
N LYS A 47 -14.70 -7.40 -16.26
CA LYS A 47 -15.06 -7.82 -17.62
C LYS A 47 -14.19 -8.97 -18.13
N GLU A 48 -12.85 -8.86 -18.04
CA GLU A 48 -11.93 -9.92 -18.47
C GLU A 48 -12.25 -11.26 -17.77
N ILE A 49 -12.49 -11.22 -16.45
CA ILE A 49 -12.77 -12.41 -15.65
C ILE A 49 -14.13 -13.01 -16.01
N LEU A 50 -15.19 -12.19 -16.09
CA LEU A 50 -16.52 -12.70 -16.40
C LEU A 50 -16.61 -13.22 -17.84
N LEU A 51 -15.97 -12.56 -18.81
CA LEU A 51 -15.89 -13.05 -20.18
C LEU A 51 -15.17 -14.40 -20.25
N ARG A 52 -14.05 -14.54 -19.54
CA ARG A 52 -13.36 -15.84 -19.43
C ARG A 52 -14.26 -16.92 -18.82
N VAL A 53 -14.94 -16.64 -17.71
CA VAL A 53 -15.70 -17.63 -16.94
C VAL A 53 -17.02 -18.01 -17.62
N PHE A 54 -17.79 -17.05 -18.11
CA PHE A 54 -19.13 -17.29 -18.65
C PHE A 54 -19.11 -17.60 -20.14
N PHE A 55 -18.17 -17.02 -20.89
CA PHE A 55 -18.15 -17.08 -22.36
C PHE A 55 -16.90 -17.77 -22.93
N ASN A 56 -16.00 -18.28 -22.07
CA ASN A 56 -14.76 -18.96 -22.48
C ASN A 56 -13.84 -18.09 -23.35
N ASP A 57 -13.82 -16.78 -23.08
CA ASP A 57 -12.93 -15.83 -23.75
C ASP A 57 -11.44 -16.03 -23.36
N ALA A 58 -10.56 -15.13 -23.78
CA ALA A 58 -9.15 -15.10 -23.45
C ALA A 58 -8.91 -15.09 -21.92
N ASN A 59 -7.75 -15.63 -21.50
CA ASN A 59 -7.36 -15.59 -20.10
C ASN A 59 -7.16 -14.14 -19.63
N PRO A 60 -7.46 -13.83 -18.35
CA PRO A 60 -7.25 -12.50 -17.81
C PRO A 60 -5.78 -12.07 -17.88
N SER A 61 -5.56 -10.78 -18.06
CA SER A 61 -4.23 -10.17 -18.00
C SER A 61 -3.57 -10.36 -16.62
N VAL A 62 -2.23 -10.27 -16.56
CA VAL A 62 -1.46 -10.36 -15.31
C VAL A 62 -2.01 -9.39 -14.26
N ASP A 63 -2.30 -8.15 -14.66
CA ASP A 63 -2.87 -7.12 -13.78
C ASP A 63 -4.22 -7.56 -13.18
N CYS A 64 -5.11 -8.13 -14.00
CA CYS A 64 -6.42 -8.59 -13.53
C CYS A 64 -6.33 -9.88 -12.69
N CYS A 65 -5.31 -10.71 -12.95
CA CYS A 65 -4.99 -11.83 -12.10
C CYS A 65 -4.45 -11.40 -10.73
N MET A 66 -3.75 -10.27 -10.62
CA MET A 66 -3.37 -9.72 -9.31
C MET A 66 -4.60 -9.26 -8.53
N GLU A 67 -5.53 -8.53 -9.16
CA GLU A 67 -6.73 -8.02 -8.48
C GLU A 67 -7.66 -9.15 -7.98
N ILE A 68 -7.91 -10.17 -8.81
CA ILE A 68 -8.76 -11.29 -8.40
C ILE A 68 -8.14 -12.09 -7.25
N THR A 69 -6.81 -12.25 -7.24
CA THR A 69 -6.11 -13.00 -6.18
C THR A 69 -6.02 -12.20 -4.88
N GLU A 70 -5.88 -10.87 -4.96
CA GLU A 70 -6.00 -9.97 -3.80
C GLU A 70 -7.42 -9.96 -3.22
N MET A 71 -8.45 -9.93 -4.07
CA MET A 71 -9.86 -10.04 -3.67
C MET A 71 -10.13 -11.38 -2.96
N GLY A 72 -9.42 -12.43 -3.36
CA GLY A 72 -9.43 -13.73 -2.70
C GLY A 72 -10.47 -14.70 -3.27
N LYS A 73 -10.21 -16.00 -3.05
CA LYS A 73 -10.97 -17.09 -3.68
C LYS A 73 -12.45 -17.06 -3.31
N ALA A 74 -12.74 -16.81 -2.03
CA ALA A 74 -14.12 -16.78 -1.52
C ALA A 74 -14.96 -15.71 -2.23
N CYS A 75 -14.41 -14.51 -2.43
CA CYS A 75 -15.08 -13.45 -3.16
C CYS A 75 -15.28 -13.79 -4.65
N HIS A 76 -14.25 -14.35 -5.30
CA HIS A 76 -14.37 -14.82 -6.69
C HIS A 76 -15.48 -15.85 -6.86
N GLU A 77 -15.49 -16.89 -6.02
CA GLU A 77 -16.52 -17.94 -6.05
C GLU A 77 -17.91 -17.38 -5.78
N LYS A 78 -18.04 -16.44 -4.84
CA LYS A 78 -19.31 -15.79 -4.53
C LYS A 78 -19.86 -14.99 -5.71
N ILE A 79 -19.04 -14.14 -6.34
CA ILE A 79 -19.44 -13.36 -7.52
C ILE A 79 -19.90 -14.30 -8.64
N VAL A 80 -19.13 -15.36 -8.94
CA VAL A 80 -19.50 -16.33 -9.98
C VAL A 80 -20.80 -17.05 -9.65
N SER A 81 -21.00 -17.48 -8.40
CA SER A 81 -22.23 -18.16 -7.96
C SER A 81 -23.46 -17.28 -8.14
N LEU A 82 -23.34 -15.99 -7.84
CA LEU A 82 -24.43 -15.02 -7.96
C LEU A 82 -24.75 -14.72 -9.42
N THR A 83 -23.74 -14.46 -10.26
CA THR A 83 -23.93 -14.27 -11.70
C THR A 83 -24.48 -15.52 -12.37
N LEU A 84 -24.08 -16.72 -11.93
CA LEU A 84 -24.64 -17.98 -12.44
C LEU A 84 -26.11 -18.14 -12.07
N SER A 85 -26.51 -17.67 -10.88
CA SER A 85 -27.89 -17.76 -10.39
C SER A 85 -28.82 -16.73 -11.03
N SER A 86 -28.29 -15.65 -11.61
CA SER A 86 -29.10 -14.56 -12.16
C SER A 86 -29.79 -14.87 -13.50
N SER A 87 -29.39 -15.95 -14.19
CA SER A 87 -29.99 -16.33 -15.47
C SER A 87 -30.15 -17.84 -15.62
N PRO A 88 -31.35 -18.34 -15.98
CA PRO A 88 -31.57 -19.74 -16.34
C PRO A 88 -30.65 -20.25 -17.46
N LEU A 89 -30.20 -19.37 -18.35
CA LEU A 89 -29.26 -19.70 -19.43
C LEU A 89 -27.89 -20.12 -18.89
N TYR A 90 -27.41 -19.48 -17.83
CA TYR A 90 -26.15 -19.84 -17.19
C TYR A 90 -26.29 -21.12 -16.34
N GLN A 91 -27.44 -21.30 -15.68
CA GLN A 91 -27.71 -22.50 -14.89
C GLN A 91 -27.63 -23.79 -15.73
N LYS A 92 -28.14 -23.75 -16.97
CA LYS A 92 -28.02 -24.88 -17.93
C LYS A 92 -26.57 -25.29 -18.22
N ASN A 93 -25.64 -24.34 -18.16
CA ASN A 93 -24.22 -24.53 -18.41
C ASN A 93 -23.36 -24.49 -17.14
N SER A 94 -23.99 -24.60 -15.96
CA SER A 94 -23.38 -24.37 -14.66
C SER A 94 -22.10 -25.17 -14.44
N LYS A 95 -22.10 -26.48 -14.77
CA LYS A 95 -20.92 -27.34 -14.64
C LYS A 95 -19.72 -26.82 -15.43
N ALA A 96 -19.94 -26.37 -16.66
CA ALA A 96 -18.87 -25.83 -17.52
C ALA A 96 -18.39 -24.46 -17.02
N ILE A 97 -19.31 -23.60 -16.58
CA ILE A 97 -18.99 -22.28 -16.01
C ILE A 97 -18.17 -22.42 -14.72
N LEU A 98 -18.57 -23.29 -13.79
CA LEU A 98 -17.85 -23.55 -12.54
C LEU A 98 -16.47 -24.16 -12.81
N GLY A 99 -16.37 -25.07 -13.79
CA GLY A 99 -15.07 -25.60 -14.25
C GLY A 99 -14.15 -24.50 -14.77
N ARG A 100 -14.67 -23.58 -15.59
CA ARG A 100 -13.91 -22.41 -16.06
C ARG A 100 -13.55 -21.47 -14.93
N SER A 101 -14.46 -21.20 -13.99
CA SER A 101 -14.20 -20.38 -12.80
C SER A 101 -12.99 -20.89 -12.02
N GLN A 102 -12.94 -22.20 -11.74
CA GLN A 102 -11.83 -22.82 -11.03
C GLN A 102 -10.54 -22.79 -11.86
N SER A 103 -10.63 -23.02 -13.19
CA SER A 103 -9.48 -22.90 -14.09
C SER A 103 -8.93 -21.48 -14.16
N THR A 104 -9.78 -20.45 -14.21
CA THR A 104 -9.40 -19.05 -14.22
C THR A 104 -8.69 -18.68 -12.92
N TRP A 105 -9.22 -19.10 -11.78
CA TRP A 105 -8.57 -18.92 -10.48
C TRP A 105 -7.17 -19.54 -10.44
N ASN A 106 -7.05 -20.80 -10.86
CA ASN A 106 -5.77 -21.51 -10.88
C ASN A 106 -4.77 -20.88 -11.86
N HIS A 107 -5.24 -20.46 -13.03
CA HIS A 107 -4.44 -19.70 -13.98
C HIS A 107 -3.92 -18.43 -13.33
N CYS A 108 -4.78 -17.62 -12.72
CA CYS A 108 -4.36 -16.38 -12.09
C CYS A 108 -3.42 -16.58 -10.89
N LEU A 109 -3.64 -17.61 -10.05
CA LEU A 109 -2.69 -17.97 -9.01
C LEU A 109 -1.31 -18.33 -9.60
N SER A 110 -1.28 -19.08 -10.70
CA SER A 110 -0.03 -19.45 -11.38
C SER A 110 0.65 -18.23 -12.01
N THR A 111 -0.13 -17.41 -12.73
CA THR A 111 0.33 -16.20 -13.39
C THR A 111 0.94 -15.26 -12.36
N VAL A 112 0.23 -14.95 -11.27
CA VAL A 112 0.72 -14.10 -10.19
C VAL A 112 1.97 -14.67 -9.52
N ARG A 113 2.08 -15.99 -9.33
CA ARG A 113 3.31 -16.62 -8.83
C ARG A 113 4.48 -16.48 -9.81
N SER A 114 4.23 -16.62 -11.11
CA SER A 114 5.25 -16.53 -12.16
C SER A 114 5.68 -15.09 -12.49
N SER A 115 4.75 -14.14 -12.34
CA SER A 115 4.99 -12.70 -12.45
C SER A 115 5.40 -12.08 -11.12
N SER A 116 5.34 -12.85 -10.03
CA SER A 116 5.84 -12.45 -8.73
C SER A 116 7.33 -12.17 -8.84
N PRO A 117 7.85 -11.14 -8.16
CA PRO A 117 9.27 -10.91 -8.01
C PRO A 117 10.03 -12.09 -7.37
N HIS A 118 9.37 -13.20 -7.00
CA HIS A 118 10.09 -14.45 -6.72
C HIS A 118 10.82 -15.05 -7.93
N ASN A 119 10.60 -14.55 -9.15
CA ASN A 119 11.47 -14.80 -10.30
C ASN A 119 12.51 -13.68 -10.55
N THR A 120 12.57 -12.68 -9.67
CA THR A 120 13.76 -11.84 -9.54
C THR A 120 14.68 -12.50 -8.53
N SER A 121 15.99 -12.45 -8.73
CA SER A 121 17.03 -12.93 -7.81
C SER A 121 17.07 -12.18 -6.46
N CYS A 122 15.96 -11.56 -6.06
CA CYS A 122 15.84 -10.72 -4.88
C CYS A 122 15.54 -11.57 -3.64
N PRO A 123 16.22 -11.31 -2.51
CA PRO A 123 15.98 -12.05 -1.29
C PRO A 123 14.57 -11.76 -0.74
N PRO A 124 13.87 -12.77 -0.20
CA PRO A 124 12.55 -12.58 0.37
C PRO A 124 12.61 -11.75 1.65
N VAL A 125 11.63 -10.86 1.84
CA VAL A 125 11.42 -10.15 3.11
C VAL A 125 10.71 -11.07 4.09
N SER A 126 11.46 -11.88 4.84
CA SER A 126 10.89 -12.86 5.78
C SER A 126 10.28 -12.22 7.03
N ASN A 127 10.65 -10.99 7.37
CA ASN A 127 10.11 -10.26 8.52
C ASN A 127 8.79 -9.56 8.14
N LEU A 128 7.66 -10.22 8.43
CA LEU A 128 6.31 -9.72 8.11
C LEU A 128 6.00 -8.36 8.76
N THR A 129 6.56 -8.08 9.94
CA THR A 129 6.38 -6.78 10.61
C THR A 129 7.03 -5.66 9.81
N CYS A 130 8.27 -5.85 9.36
CA CYS A 130 8.96 -4.87 8.53
C CYS A 130 8.33 -4.73 7.15
N ALA A 131 7.93 -5.84 6.53
CA ALA A 131 7.20 -5.82 5.26
C ALA A 131 5.94 -4.93 5.35
N LYS A 132 5.14 -5.07 6.43
CA LYS A 132 3.96 -4.23 6.66
C LYS A 132 4.30 -2.74 6.80
N GLN A 133 5.32 -2.40 7.58
CA GLN A 133 5.75 -1.00 7.75
C GLN A 133 6.22 -0.38 6.43
N ILE A 134 7.05 -1.11 5.67
CA ILE A 134 7.60 -0.68 4.38
C ILE A 134 6.46 -0.45 3.38
N VAL A 135 5.57 -1.43 3.22
CA VAL A 135 4.43 -1.32 2.29
C VAL A 135 3.51 -0.16 2.68
N SER A 136 3.19 -0.01 3.97
CA SER A 136 2.36 1.10 4.44
C SER A 136 2.99 2.46 4.15
N ARG A 137 4.29 2.60 4.38
CA ARG A 137 4.99 3.87 4.13
C ARG A 137 5.10 4.20 2.64
N ILE A 138 5.45 3.23 1.80
CA ILE A 138 5.67 3.46 0.37
C ILE A 138 4.35 3.68 -0.38
N PHE A 139 3.38 2.79 -0.18
CA PHE A 139 2.18 2.75 -1.03
C PHE A 139 0.99 3.49 -0.43
N ARG A 140 0.96 3.71 0.89
CA ARG A 140 -0.13 4.43 1.55
C ARG A 140 0.29 5.76 2.15
N SER A 141 1.59 6.08 2.16
CA SER A 141 2.14 7.24 2.88
C SER A 141 1.72 7.28 4.36
N GLN A 142 1.48 6.11 4.97
CA GLN A 142 0.88 5.94 6.30
C GLN A 142 1.71 5.03 7.19
N GLY A 143 1.42 5.06 8.50
CA GLY A 143 2.05 4.20 9.51
C GLY A 143 3.34 4.79 10.05
N GLU A 144 4.17 4.00 10.71
CA GLU A 144 5.56 4.34 11.03
C GLU A 144 6.51 3.33 10.39
N LEU A 145 7.71 3.77 9.98
CA LEU A 145 8.78 2.87 9.60
C LEU A 145 9.90 3.06 10.62
N SER A 146 10.26 1.95 11.25
CA SER A 146 11.31 1.90 12.26
C SER A 146 12.69 1.87 11.62
N ASN A 147 13.70 2.29 12.38
CA ASN A 147 15.08 2.30 11.91
C ASN A 147 15.59 0.87 11.62
N ASP A 148 15.16 -0.13 12.40
CA ASP A 148 15.55 -1.53 12.16
C ASP A 148 14.91 -2.07 10.87
N CYS A 149 13.66 -1.72 10.58
CA CYS A 149 13.01 -2.10 9.32
C CYS A 149 13.59 -1.35 8.10
N CYS A 150 14.22 -0.18 8.29
CA CYS A 150 15.05 0.42 7.26
C CYS A 150 16.27 -0.44 6.89
N GLY A 151 16.90 -1.10 7.88
CA GLY A 151 18.00 -2.03 7.61
C GLY A 151 17.56 -3.17 6.69
N VAL A 152 16.42 -3.80 7.02
CA VAL A 152 15.82 -4.86 6.18
C VAL A 152 15.54 -4.36 4.75
N LEU A 153 15.05 -3.13 4.59
CA LEU A 153 14.81 -2.56 3.26
C LEU A 153 16.11 -2.40 2.45
N VAL A 154 17.16 -1.89 3.10
CA VAL A 154 18.46 -1.67 2.45
C VAL A 154 19.15 -3.00 2.10
N ASP A 155 19.03 -4.02 2.95
CA ASP A 155 19.63 -5.34 2.75
C ASP A 155 19.09 -6.07 1.51
N ILE A 156 17.84 -5.78 1.11
CA ILE A 156 17.25 -6.31 -0.13
C ILE A 156 17.94 -5.75 -1.38
N GLY A 157 18.53 -4.55 -1.29
CA GLY A 157 19.22 -3.88 -2.38
C GLY A 157 18.30 -2.99 -3.24
N LYS A 158 18.91 -1.94 -3.81
CA LYS A 158 18.20 -0.89 -4.55
C LYS A 158 17.43 -1.43 -5.75
N ASP A 159 18.08 -2.27 -6.55
CA ASP A 159 17.48 -2.82 -7.76
C ASP A 159 16.24 -3.65 -7.44
N CYS A 160 16.29 -4.40 -6.34
CA CYS A 160 15.16 -5.20 -5.87
C CYS A 160 14.03 -4.32 -5.34
N HIS A 161 14.34 -3.30 -4.55
CA HIS A 161 13.37 -2.31 -4.13
C HIS A 161 12.66 -1.65 -5.32
N ASP A 162 13.41 -1.15 -6.31
CA ASP A 162 12.86 -0.46 -7.48
C ASP A 162 11.99 -1.40 -8.33
N LYS A 163 12.43 -2.66 -8.55
CA LYS A 163 11.64 -3.67 -9.27
C LYS A 163 10.34 -4.01 -8.54
N LEU A 164 10.39 -4.21 -7.22
CA LEU A 164 9.21 -4.50 -6.39
C LEU A 164 8.20 -3.36 -6.46
N VAL A 165 8.67 -2.12 -6.29
CA VAL A 165 7.83 -0.92 -6.38
C VAL A 165 7.24 -0.79 -7.79
N GLY A 166 8.06 -1.00 -8.81
CA GLY A 166 7.68 -1.00 -10.23
C GLY A 166 6.55 -1.99 -10.55
N ALA A 167 6.66 -3.22 -10.04
CA ALA A 167 5.63 -4.24 -10.22
C ALA A 167 4.31 -3.84 -9.56
N HIS A 168 4.34 -3.28 -8.35
CA HIS A 168 3.14 -2.85 -7.65
C HIS A 168 2.45 -1.65 -8.32
N ILE A 169 3.19 -0.65 -8.80
CA ILE A 169 2.59 0.51 -9.51
C ILE A 169 2.06 0.17 -10.90
N ALA A 170 2.44 -0.99 -11.46
CA ALA A 170 1.91 -1.45 -12.74
C ALA A 170 0.44 -1.88 -12.62
N SER A 171 -0.01 -2.31 -11.43
CA SER A 171 -1.41 -2.65 -11.15
C SER A 171 -2.36 -1.48 -11.41
N ALA A 172 -3.56 -1.75 -11.93
CA ALA A 172 -4.51 -0.70 -12.33
C ALA A 172 -4.91 0.19 -11.15
N LYS A 173 -5.03 -0.39 -9.96
CA LYS A 173 -5.34 0.30 -8.70
C LYS A 173 -4.34 1.40 -8.29
N LEU A 174 -3.06 1.19 -8.53
CA LEU A 174 -2.00 2.13 -8.10
C LEU A 174 -1.48 3.00 -9.24
N ARG A 175 -1.92 2.75 -10.49
CA ARG A 175 -1.48 3.46 -11.69
C ARG A 175 -1.76 4.97 -11.63
N SER A 176 -2.90 5.39 -11.07
CA SER A 176 -3.27 6.80 -10.90
C SER A 176 -2.36 7.57 -9.93
N ASN A 177 -1.76 6.88 -8.95
CA ASN A 177 -0.87 7.46 -7.94
C ASN A 177 0.62 7.21 -8.22
N LYS A 178 0.96 6.69 -9.41
CA LYS A 178 2.31 6.26 -9.77
C LYS A 178 3.41 7.27 -9.41
N THR A 179 3.25 8.54 -9.80
CA THR A 179 4.27 9.57 -9.55
C THR A 179 4.47 9.84 -8.06
N ALA A 180 3.38 9.88 -7.28
CA ALA A 180 3.45 10.08 -5.84
C ALA A 180 4.11 8.90 -5.13
N ILE A 181 3.75 7.67 -5.51
CA ILE A 181 4.35 6.44 -4.97
C ILE A 181 5.84 6.36 -5.30
N LEU A 182 6.24 6.65 -6.54
CA LEU A 182 7.66 6.64 -6.94
C LEU A 182 8.48 7.67 -6.14
N SER A 183 7.95 8.88 -5.99
CA SER A 183 8.59 9.94 -5.20
C SER A 183 8.68 9.57 -3.71
N GLY A 184 7.60 9.03 -3.14
CA GLY A 184 7.56 8.53 -1.76
C GLY A 184 8.53 7.38 -1.53
N SER A 185 8.56 6.42 -2.45
CA SER A 185 9.47 5.27 -2.43
C SER A 185 10.94 5.72 -2.45
N THR A 186 11.27 6.65 -3.34
CA THR A 186 12.62 7.23 -3.44
C THR A 186 13.01 7.93 -2.13
N SER A 187 12.09 8.69 -1.55
CA SER A 187 12.31 9.39 -0.28
C SER A 187 12.54 8.41 0.88
N VAL A 188 11.77 7.32 0.94
CA VAL A 188 11.93 6.26 1.94
C VAL A 188 13.27 5.53 1.75
N TRP A 189 13.65 5.20 0.51
CA TRP A 189 14.92 4.57 0.20
C TRP A 189 16.10 5.42 0.67
N ASN A 190 16.14 6.69 0.28
CA ASN A 190 17.21 7.62 0.66
C ASN A 190 17.30 7.82 2.17
N TRP A 191 16.15 7.85 2.85
CA TRP A 191 16.12 7.92 4.30
C TRP A 191 16.69 6.64 4.95
N CYS A 192 16.29 5.46 4.46
CA CYS A 192 16.76 4.19 5.01
C CYS A 192 18.25 3.93 4.74
N THR A 193 18.78 4.32 3.57
CA THR A 193 20.22 4.23 3.30
C THR A 193 21.04 5.15 4.20
N TYR A 194 20.55 6.37 4.45
CA TYR A 194 21.15 7.28 5.43
C TYR A 194 21.15 6.67 6.84
N ILE A 195 20.04 6.06 7.26
CA ILE A 195 19.95 5.38 8.55
C ILE A 195 20.90 4.20 8.62
N ALA A 196 20.94 3.33 7.62
CA ALA A 196 21.78 2.13 7.65
C ALA A 196 23.25 2.47 7.92
N GLN A 197 23.76 3.55 7.33
CA GLN A 197 25.12 4.05 7.57
C GLN A 197 25.32 4.63 8.97
N SER A 198 24.29 5.30 9.52
CA SER A 198 24.36 6.00 10.80
C SER A 198 23.86 5.17 11.99
N LEU A 199 23.25 4.01 11.76
CA LEU A 199 22.52 3.22 12.76
C LEU A 199 23.38 2.84 13.98
N PRO A 200 24.64 2.38 13.82
CA PRO A 200 25.49 2.09 14.98
C PRO A 200 25.70 3.32 15.86
N SER A 201 25.98 4.48 15.24
CA SER A 201 26.18 5.75 15.95
C SER A 201 24.89 6.25 16.61
N VAL A 202 23.76 6.13 15.92
CA VAL A 202 22.44 6.50 16.45
C VAL A 202 22.09 5.65 17.68
N LYS A 203 22.31 4.33 17.62
CA LYS A 203 22.09 3.42 18.76
C LYS A 203 23.02 3.78 19.93
N ALA A 204 24.29 4.06 19.67
CA ALA A 204 25.26 4.44 20.70
C ALA A 204 24.90 5.78 21.37
N CYS A 205 24.53 6.80 20.60
CA CYS A 205 24.13 8.10 21.12
C CYS A 205 22.79 8.04 21.85
N GLY A 206 21.82 7.30 21.32
CA GLY A 206 20.49 7.13 21.94
C GLY A 206 20.57 6.52 23.34
N LYS A 207 21.55 5.66 23.64
CA LYS A 207 21.76 5.10 24.99
C LYS A 207 22.21 6.12 26.03
N ARG A 208 22.70 7.29 25.61
CA ARG A 208 23.21 8.35 26.51
C ARG A 208 22.12 9.30 26.98
N ILE A 209 20.90 9.12 26.50
CA ILE A 209 19.74 9.93 26.86
C ILE A 209 18.56 8.98 27.12
N ASP A 210 17.87 9.17 28.23
CA ASP A 210 16.67 8.38 28.50
C ASP A 210 15.49 8.82 27.62
N ASN A 211 14.45 7.99 27.58
CA ASN A 211 13.28 8.20 26.74
C ASN A 211 12.52 9.49 27.08
N ASP A 212 12.46 9.88 28.35
CA ASP A 212 11.72 11.06 28.78
C ASP A 212 12.41 12.34 28.31
N CYS A 213 13.71 12.45 28.56
CA CYS A 213 14.50 13.57 28.05
C CYS A 213 14.61 13.56 26.53
N GLY A 214 14.78 12.39 25.91
CA GLY A 214 14.79 12.26 24.46
C GLY A 214 13.50 12.77 23.82
N ARG A 215 12.34 12.44 24.41
CA ARG A 215 11.02 12.91 23.97
C ARG A 215 10.87 14.41 24.16
N GLU A 216 11.21 14.94 25.32
CA GLU A 216 11.13 16.38 25.62
C GLU A 216 11.96 17.22 24.64
N ILE A 217 13.22 16.84 24.44
CA ILE A 217 14.13 17.50 23.50
C ILE A 217 13.63 17.35 22.06
N GLY A 218 13.15 16.16 21.68
CA GLY A 218 12.55 15.93 20.38
C GLY A 218 11.34 16.85 20.11
N ILE A 219 10.44 17.02 21.09
CA ILE A 219 9.28 17.92 20.97
C ILE A 219 9.73 19.37 20.78
N GLY A 220 10.73 19.82 21.53
CA GLY A 220 11.33 21.14 21.36
C GLY A 220 11.88 21.38 19.96
N ILE A 221 12.63 20.41 19.43
CA ILE A 221 13.33 20.55 18.13
C ILE A 221 12.36 20.41 16.96
N PHE A 222 11.65 19.28 16.88
CA PHE A 222 10.89 18.88 15.70
C PHE A 222 9.49 19.50 15.64
N HIS A 223 8.91 19.81 16.80
CA HIS A 223 7.57 20.41 16.87
C HIS A 223 7.59 21.89 17.30
N GLY A 224 8.73 22.40 17.79
CA GLY A 224 8.83 23.77 18.26
C GLY A 224 7.94 24.05 19.47
N LYS A 225 7.66 23.02 20.27
CA LYS A 225 6.74 23.06 21.42
C LYS A 225 7.46 22.68 22.71
N GLY A 226 6.86 23.03 23.84
CA GLY A 226 7.38 22.66 25.16
C GLY A 226 8.66 23.40 25.54
N GLN A 227 9.11 23.15 26.77
CA GLN A 227 10.38 23.67 27.29
C GLN A 227 11.27 22.50 27.66
N VAL A 228 12.56 22.59 27.31
CA VAL A 228 13.55 21.64 27.79
C VAL A 228 13.98 22.05 29.20
N THR A 229 13.78 21.15 30.15
CA THR A 229 14.11 21.27 31.57
C THR A 229 15.63 21.32 31.77
N LYS A 230 16.07 21.90 32.90
CA LYS A 230 17.50 21.93 33.25
C LYS A 230 18.09 20.51 33.35
N GLN A 231 17.33 19.57 33.90
CA GLN A 231 17.75 18.17 34.01
C GLN A 231 18.00 17.53 32.63
N CYS A 232 17.07 17.70 31.68
CA CYS A 232 17.26 17.17 30.34
C CYS A 232 18.32 17.93 29.54
N CYS A 233 18.49 19.24 29.78
CA CYS A 233 19.62 20.00 29.26
C CYS A 233 20.96 19.46 29.74
N ALA A 234 21.11 19.11 31.02
CA ALA A 234 22.34 18.53 31.55
C ALA A 234 22.69 17.21 30.86
N LYS A 235 21.69 16.32 30.65
CA LYS A 235 21.89 15.07 29.90
C LYS A 235 22.23 15.31 28.44
N LEU A 236 21.59 16.28 27.78
CA LEU A 236 21.87 16.66 26.40
C LEU A 236 23.32 17.15 26.22
N VAL A 237 23.77 18.05 27.10
CA VAL A 237 25.14 18.58 27.07
C VAL A 237 26.15 17.48 27.38
N THR A 238 25.88 16.63 28.39
CA THR A 238 26.72 15.47 28.75
C THR A 238 26.83 14.45 27.61
N MET A 239 25.75 14.22 26.86
CA MET A 239 25.75 13.35 25.68
C MET A 239 26.71 13.88 24.60
N GLY A 240 26.86 15.20 24.51
CA GLY A 240 27.80 15.90 23.63
C GLY A 240 27.22 16.29 22.27
N LEU A 241 27.76 17.39 21.70
CA LEU A 241 27.26 18.00 20.46
C LEU A 241 27.25 17.02 19.29
N LYS A 242 28.31 16.20 19.16
CA LYS A 242 28.41 15.20 18.11
C LYS A 242 27.23 14.23 18.13
N CYS A 243 26.85 13.74 19.32
CA CYS A 243 25.72 12.82 19.44
C CYS A 243 24.38 13.54 19.22
N HIS A 244 24.22 14.76 19.72
CA HIS A 244 23.06 15.59 19.43
C HIS A 244 22.85 15.76 17.92
N ASP A 245 23.89 16.19 17.20
CA ASP A 245 23.85 16.40 15.75
C ASP A 245 23.50 15.12 14.98
N ILE A 246 24.08 13.98 15.35
CA ILE A 246 23.78 12.69 14.73
C ILE A 246 22.30 12.35 14.88
N LEU A 247 21.76 12.44 16.10
CA LEU A 247 20.35 12.13 16.38
C LEU A 247 19.41 13.07 15.64
N VAL A 248 19.74 14.37 15.56
CA VAL A 248 18.93 15.38 14.88
C VAL A 248 18.96 15.19 13.37
N LYS A 249 20.14 15.09 12.76
CA LYS A 249 20.30 14.92 11.31
C LYS A 249 19.66 13.62 10.81
N THR A 250 19.74 12.55 11.60
CA THR A 250 19.07 11.28 11.29
C THR A 250 17.55 11.41 11.24
N ASN A 251 16.97 12.15 12.19
CA ASN A 251 15.54 12.38 12.16
C ASN A 251 15.13 13.38 11.06
N LEU A 252 15.96 14.38 10.76
CA LEU A 252 15.73 15.31 9.65
C LEU A 252 15.70 14.62 8.28
N ALA A 253 16.43 13.52 8.11
CA ALA A 253 16.40 12.73 6.90
C ALA A 253 15.04 12.03 6.67
N ARG A 254 14.16 11.97 7.68
CA ARG A 254 12.83 11.37 7.51
C ARG A 254 11.98 12.23 6.56
N PRO A 255 11.20 11.62 5.63
CA PRO A 255 10.44 12.35 4.62
C PRO A 255 9.56 13.48 5.16
N GLN A 256 8.98 13.35 6.35
CA GLN A 256 8.12 14.37 6.96
C GLN A 256 8.87 15.63 7.42
N PHE A 257 10.18 15.56 7.63
CA PHE A 257 10.99 16.68 8.15
C PHE A 257 11.89 17.32 7.09
N VAL A 258 12.10 16.66 5.95
CA VAL A 258 12.98 17.16 4.87
C VAL A 258 12.63 18.60 4.48
N LYS A 259 11.35 18.90 4.28
CA LYS A 259 10.89 20.26 3.88
C LYS A 259 11.09 21.32 4.97
N SER A 260 11.09 20.93 6.25
CA SER A 260 11.25 21.84 7.40
C SER A 260 12.66 21.79 8.02
N SER A 261 13.63 21.21 7.31
CA SER A 261 14.97 20.93 7.84
C SER A 261 15.66 22.17 8.39
N ASN A 262 15.66 23.28 7.65
CA ASN A 262 16.34 24.51 8.08
C ASN A 262 15.75 25.10 9.37
N VAL A 263 14.42 25.13 9.47
CA VAL A 263 13.72 25.64 10.66
C VAL A 263 13.98 24.73 11.87
N THR A 264 13.91 23.43 11.67
CA THR A 264 14.15 22.42 12.71
C THR A 264 15.61 22.45 13.18
N LEU A 265 16.58 22.59 12.27
CA LEU A 265 17.99 22.73 12.61
C LEU A 265 18.26 24.01 13.40
N ASN A 266 17.64 25.13 13.02
CA ASN A 266 17.74 26.37 13.80
C ASN A 266 17.19 26.21 15.22
N ARG A 267 16.05 25.53 15.39
CA ARG A 267 15.51 25.20 16.72
C ARG A 267 16.47 24.31 17.51
N SER A 268 17.05 23.29 16.87
CA SER A 268 18.08 22.44 17.46
C SER A 268 19.25 23.24 18.03
N THR A 269 19.81 24.14 17.22
CA THR A 269 20.91 25.02 17.63
C THR A 269 20.51 25.94 18.78
N LYS A 270 19.30 26.50 18.78
CA LYS A 270 18.80 27.34 19.87
C LYS A 270 18.67 26.56 21.18
N ILE A 271 18.11 25.35 21.13
CA ILE A 271 17.98 24.48 22.30
C ILE A 271 19.34 24.09 22.84
N TRP A 272 20.28 23.69 21.97
CA TRP A 272 21.65 23.36 22.36
C TRP A 272 22.33 24.53 23.09
N LYS A 273 22.30 25.74 22.51
CA LYS A 273 22.87 26.95 23.12
C LYS A 273 22.21 27.29 24.46
N LYS A 274 20.89 27.17 24.55
CA LYS A 274 20.14 27.36 25.80
C LYS A 274 20.60 26.36 26.87
N CYS A 275 20.74 25.08 26.52
CA CYS A 275 21.18 24.06 27.47
C CYS A 275 22.61 24.26 27.95
N ILE A 276 23.53 24.74 27.09
CA ILE A 276 24.88 25.13 27.53
C ILE A 276 24.81 26.23 28.59
N SER A 277 23.92 27.22 28.45
CA SER A 277 23.82 28.31 29.44
C SER A 277 23.32 27.90 30.84
N TYR A 278 22.92 26.64 31.03
CA TYR A 278 22.46 26.09 32.31
C TYR A 278 23.52 25.26 33.05
N ILE A 279 24.68 25.03 32.41
CA ILE A 279 25.80 24.23 32.88
C ILE A 279 26.97 25.17 33.16
#